data_AF-A0AAV9DC00-F1
#
_entry.id   AF-A0AAV9DC00-F1
#
_cell.length_a   1.000
_cell.length_b   1.000
_cell.length_c   1.000
_cell.angle_alpha   90.00
_cell.angle_beta   90.00
_cell.angle_gamma   90.00
#
_symmetry.space_group_name_H-M   'P 1'
#
loop_
_entity.id
_entity.type
_entity.pdbx_description
1 polymer ?
#
loop_
_entity_poly.entity_id
_entity_poly.type
_entity_poly.pdbx_seq_one_letter_code
_entity_poly.pdbx_strand_id
1 'polypeptide(L)'
;MASVKLIASSSSQWVGGRRSHHFEQRAGSIRPPVRRVSVAPIRAGSYTEELVQTAKSIASPGRGILAIDESNATCGKRLASIGLDNNEANRQAYRQLLLTTPGLGEYISGSILFEETLYQSTTDGKKFVDCLRDENIMPGIKVDKGLVPLPGSNNESWCQGLDGLASRSAEYYKQGARFAKWRTVVSIPCGPSALAVKEAAWGLARYAAISQDNGLVPIVEPEILLDGDHSIERTLEVAECVWAEVFYYLAQNNVMFEGILLKPSMVTPGAEHKHRASPETIAEFTLKMLKRRVPPSVPGIMFLSGGQSEVEATLNLHAMNQSPNPWHVSFSYARALQNSVLKTWQGRPENVEAAQKALLVRAKANSLAQLGRYTGEDESDEAKKGMFVKGYTY
;
A
#
# COMPACT_ATOMS: atom_id res chain seq x y z
N MET A 1 37.97 -9.75 -54.37
CA MET A 1 38.16 -10.78 -55.42
C MET A 1 38.85 -11.96 -54.77
N ALA A 2 38.09 -13.01 -54.45
CA ALA A 2 38.17 -14.36 -55.08
C ALA A 2 39.28 -15.23 -54.44
N SER A 3 39.14 -16.51 -54.12
CA SER A 3 38.10 -17.50 -54.38
C SER A 3 38.30 -18.71 -53.46
N VAL A 4 37.21 -19.36 -53.08
CA VAL A 4 37.14 -20.71 -52.47
C VAL A 4 37.51 -21.77 -53.52
N LYS A 5 38.14 -22.88 -53.11
CA LYS A 5 38.09 -24.17 -53.83
C LYS A 5 37.99 -25.36 -52.85
N LEU A 6 36.86 -26.07 -52.96
CA LEU A 6 36.62 -27.42 -52.44
C LEU A 6 37.45 -28.45 -53.21
N ILE A 7 37.82 -29.55 -52.53
CA ILE A 7 38.25 -30.80 -53.16
C ILE A 7 37.29 -31.90 -52.70
N ALA A 8 36.70 -32.58 -53.68
CA ALA A 8 35.94 -33.82 -53.54
C ALA A 8 36.61 -34.90 -54.41
N SER A 9 36.73 -36.11 -53.88
CA SER A 9 36.96 -37.39 -54.58
C SER A 9 36.82 -38.51 -53.54
N SER A 10 36.39 -39.75 -53.80
CA SER A 10 35.69 -40.43 -54.89
C SER A 10 35.31 -41.85 -54.38
N SER A 11 34.17 -42.35 -54.86
CA SER A 11 33.60 -43.73 -54.90
C SER A 11 34.53 -44.96 -54.73
N SER A 12 34.17 -45.96 -53.89
CA SER A 12 33.54 -47.31 -54.17
C SER A 12 34.54 -48.43 -54.58
N GLN A 13 34.58 -49.67 -54.06
CA GLN A 13 33.61 -50.80 -54.12
C GLN A 13 34.07 -52.06 -53.30
N TRP A 14 33.11 -52.81 -52.68
CA TRP A 14 32.92 -54.30 -52.52
C TRP A 14 34.06 -55.20 -51.90
N VAL A 15 33.91 -56.34 -51.18
CA VAL A 15 32.95 -57.46 -50.97
C VAL A 15 33.21 -58.04 -49.55
N GLY A 16 32.22 -58.40 -48.71
CA GLY A 16 31.91 -59.81 -48.45
C GLY A 16 31.95 -60.23 -46.97
N GLY A 17 30.90 -60.90 -46.49
CA GLY A 17 30.94 -61.61 -45.21
C GLY A 17 29.65 -61.55 -44.40
N ARG A 18 28.64 -62.34 -44.78
CA ARG A 18 27.49 -62.66 -43.91
C ARG A 18 27.99 -63.45 -42.68
N ARG A 19 27.53 -63.08 -41.49
CA ARG A 19 27.03 -64.04 -40.49
C ARG A 19 26.00 -63.35 -39.58
N SER A 20 24.87 -64.01 -39.50
CA SER A 20 23.62 -63.71 -38.83
C SER A 20 23.74 -63.77 -37.31
N HIS A 21 23.23 -62.75 -36.62
CA HIS A 21 22.56 -62.92 -35.33
C HIS A 21 21.47 -61.84 -35.20
N HIS A 22 20.22 -62.30 -35.09
CA HIS A 22 19.09 -61.48 -34.67
C HIS A 22 19.35 -60.93 -33.27
N PHE A 23 19.42 -59.61 -33.15
CA PHE A 23 19.24 -58.90 -31.89
C PHE A 23 18.04 -57.98 -32.05
N GLU A 24 16.93 -58.33 -31.41
CA GLU A 24 15.83 -57.40 -31.15
C GLU A 24 16.35 -56.25 -30.29
N GLN A 25 16.54 -55.07 -30.88
CA GLN A 25 16.75 -53.85 -30.11
C GLN A 25 15.40 -53.40 -29.53
N ARG A 26 15.18 -53.68 -28.25
CA ARG A 26 14.27 -52.90 -27.42
C ARG A 26 14.81 -51.47 -27.36
N ALA A 27 14.19 -50.56 -28.09
CA ALA A 27 14.40 -49.12 -27.94
C ALA A 27 13.83 -48.67 -26.58
N GLY A 28 14.63 -48.84 -25.52
CA GLY A 28 14.38 -48.22 -24.23
C GLY A 28 14.66 -46.72 -24.34
N SER A 29 13.63 -45.93 -24.62
CA SER A 29 13.66 -44.47 -24.46
C SER A 29 13.88 -44.15 -22.97
N ILE A 30 15.14 -43.98 -22.56
CA ILE A 30 15.46 -43.35 -21.27
C ILE A 30 15.14 -41.86 -21.42
N ARG A 31 13.89 -41.49 -21.13
CA ARG A 31 13.56 -40.09 -20.88
C ARG A 31 14.28 -39.71 -19.58
N PRO A 32 15.05 -38.60 -19.54
CA PRO A 32 15.54 -38.10 -18.27
C PRO A 32 14.34 -37.86 -17.36
N PRO A 33 14.46 -38.09 -16.04
CA PRO A 33 13.36 -37.79 -15.14
C PRO A 33 13.03 -36.32 -15.33
N VAL A 34 11.79 -36.03 -15.74
CA VAL A 34 11.24 -34.68 -15.67
C VAL A 34 11.28 -34.35 -14.19
N ARG A 35 12.32 -33.64 -13.75
CA ARG A 35 12.36 -33.02 -12.44
C ARG A 35 11.15 -32.10 -12.47
N ARG A 36 10.03 -32.52 -11.85
CA ARG A 36 8.98 -31.58 -11.47
C ARG A 36 9.73 -30.57 -10.63
N VAL A 37 10.05 -29.42 -11.22
CA VAL A 37 10.32 -28.24 -10.44
C VAL A 37 9.05 -28.09 -9.65
N SER A 38 9.09 -28.46 -8.37
CA SER A 38 8.09 -27.97 -7.43
C SER A 38 8.23 -26.46 -7.57
N VAL A 39 7.33 -25.83 -8.32
CA VAL A 39 7.09 -24.41 -8.18
C VAL A 39 6.79 -24.30 -6.71
N ALA A 40 7.76 -23.87 -5.90
CA ALA A 40 7.57 -23.70 -4.48
C ALA A 40 6.36 -22.76 -4.42
N PRO A 41 5.19 -23.24 -3.96
CA PRO A 41 4.02 -22.40 -3.97
C PRO A 41 4.40 -21.21 -3.08
N ILE A 42 4.35 -20.00 -3.64
CA ILE A 42 4.53 -18.77 -2.88
C ILE A 42 3.49 -18.84 -1.75
N ARG A 43 3.94 -19.17 -0.54
CA ARG A 43 3.09 -19.44 0.62
C ARG A 43 3.66 -18.69 1.80
N ALA A 44 2.79 -17.93 2.46
CA ALA A 44 3.06 -17.25 3.71
C ALA A 44 3.03 -18.22 4.92
N GLY A 45 3.58 -19.42 4.75
CA GLY A 45 3.55 -20.48 5.76
C GLY A 45 2.13 -20.79 6.26
N SER A 46 1.97 -20.86 7.58
CA SER A 46 0.72 -21.21 8.27
C SER A 46 -0.39 -20.17 8.16
N TYR A 47 -0.09 -18.93 7.76
CA TYR A 47 -1.07 -17.84 7.71
C TYR A 47 -1.67 -17.61 6.31
N THR A 48 -1.31 -18.44 5.33
CA THR A 48 -1.70 -18.25 3.92
C THR A 48 -3.19 -17.95 3.73
N GLU A 49 -4.08 -18.77 4.28
CA GLU A 49 -5.53 -18.58 4.12
C GLU A 49 -6.05 -17.36 4.91
N GLU A 50 -5.55 -17.15 6.13
CA GLU A 50 -5.92 -16.02 6.98
C GLU A 50 -5.53 -14.68 6.34
N LEU A 51 -4.36 -14.59 5.72
CA LEU A 51 -3.89 -13.38 5.04
C LEU A 51 -4.78 -13.04 3.85
N VAL A 52 -5.13 -14.03 3.03
CA VAL A 52 -6.04 -13.82 1.88
C VAL A 52 -7.41 -13.37 2.36
N GLN A 53 -7.95 -14.00 3.41
CA GLN A 53 -9.24 -13.63 3.97
C GLN A 53 -9.20 -12.22 4.58
N THR A 54 -8.16 -11.89 5.32
CA THR A 54 -7.98 -10.56 5.94
C THR A 54 -7.89 -9.48 4.88
N ALA A 55 -7.07 -9.68 3.84
CA ALA A 55 -6.90 -8.70 2.78
C ALA A 55 -8.21 -8.46 2.01
N LYS A 56 -8.99 -9.51 1.73
CA LYS A 56 -10.34 -9.41 1.14
C LYS A 56 -11.34 -8.72 2.05
N SER A 57 -11.33 -9.01 3.35
CA SER A 57 -12.22 -8.36 4.32
C SER A 57 -11.94 -6.85 4.42
N ILE A 58 -10.67 -6.46 4.40
CA ILE A 58 -10.28 -5.04 4.35
C ILE A 58 -10.71 -4.41 3.02
N ALA A 59 -10.53 -5.11 1.90
CA ALA A 59 -10.94 -4.70 0.56
C ALA A 59 -12.43 -4.97 0.25
N SER A 60 -13.32 -4.70 1.21
CA SER A 60 -14.75 -4.97 1.06
C SER A 60 -15.52 -3.79 0.44
N PRO A 61 -16.58 -4.05 -0.36
CA PRO A 61 -17.39 -3.01 -0.99
C PRO A 61 -17.88 -1.94 -0.02
N GLY A 62 -17.75 -0.68 -0.40
CA GLY A 62 -18.19 0.47 0.38
C GLY A 62 -17.32 0.76 1.61
N ARG A 63 -16.18 0.10 1.80
CA ARG A 63 -15.32 0.32 2.97
C ARG A 63 -13.89 0.68 2.59
N GLY A 64 -13.22 1.40 3.48
CA GLY A 64 -11.81 1.73 3.37
C GLY A 64 -11.11 1.76 4.72
N ILE A 65 -9.91 2.33 4.77
CA ILE A 65 -9.06 2.33 5.96
C ILE A 65 -8.96 3.73 6.56
N LEU A 66 -9.17 3.80 7.87
CA LEU A 66 -8.85 4.98 8.67
C LEU A 66 -7.38 4.90 9.12
N ALA A 67 -6.53 5.81 8.65
CA ALA A 67 -5.12 5.83 9.04
C ALA A 67 -4.90 6.82 10.20
N ILE A 68 -4.76 6.30 11.42
CA ILE A 68 -4.54 7.07 12.67
C ILE A 68 -3.21 6.70 13.32
N ASP A 69 -2.26 6.29 12.49
CA ASP A 69 -0.93 5.83 12.84
C ASP A 69 0.11 6.97 12.88
N GLU A 70 -0.35 8.20 13.10
CA GLU A 70 0.56 9.31 13.35
C GLU A 70 1.45 8.98 14.55
N SER A 71 2.75 9.16 14.38
CA SER A 71 3.70 9.11 15.49
C SER A 71 3.34 10.15 16.55
N ASN A 72 3.86 10.02 17.77
CA ASN A 72 3.63 11.02 18.81
C ASN A 72 4.04 12.43 18.36
N ALA A 73 5.12 12.56 17.58
CA ALA A 73 5.55 13.84 17.02
C ALA A 73 4.52 14.40 16.01
N THR A 74 4.03 13.57 15.09
CA THR A 74 3.07 14.01 14.06
C THR A 74 1.69 14.25 14.61
N CYS A 75 1.22 13.43 15.55
CA CYS A 75 0.00 13.69 16.29
C CYS A 75 0.11 15.01 17.06
N GLY A 76 1.27 15.30 17.67
CA GLY A 76 1.55 16.56 18.33
C GLY A 76 1.39 17.78 17.41
N LYS A 77 1.93 17.74 16.19
CA LYS A 77 1.72 18.82 15.20
C LYS A 77 0.23 19.05 14.90
N ARG A 78 -0.58 17.98 14.86
CA ARG A 78 -2.03 18.09 14.64
C ARG A 78 -2.75 18.67 15.86
N LEU A 79 -2.43 18.23 17.06
CA LEU A 79 -3.00 18.77 18.31
C LEU A 79 -2.66 20.26 18.47
N ALA A 80 -1.41 20.65 18.18
CA ALA A 80 -0.97 22.04 18.25
C ALA A 80 -1.78 22.95 17.30
N SER A 81 -2.23 22.43 16.14
CA SER A 81 -3.04 23.20 15.19
C SER A 81 -4.42 23.61 15.72
N ILE A 82 -4.89 22.96 16.79
CA ILE A 82 -6.13 23.30 17.51
C ILE A 82 -5.85 23.80 18.93
N GLY A 83 -4.60 24.19 19.23
CA GLY A 83 -4.20 24.76 20.51
C GLY A 83 -4.04 23.76 21.66
N LEU A 84 -3.91 22.46 21.37
CA LEU A 84 -3.68 21.43 22.38
C LEU A 84 -2.20 21.02 22.51
N ASP A 85 -1.79 20.73 23.73
CA ASP A 85 -0.48 20.17 24.03
C ASP A 85 -0.34 18.70 23.58
N ASN A 86 0.88 18.32 23.20
CA ASN A 86 1.21 16.95 22.85
C ASN A 86 1.54 16.09 24.08
N ASN A 87 0.52 15.77 24.87
CA ASN A 87 0.61 14.81 25.98
C ASN A 87 -0.19 13.53 25.68
N GLU A 88 0.07 12.47 26.44
CA GLU A 88 -0.59 11.18 26.24
C GLU A 88 -2.11 11.26 26.37
N ALA A 89 -2.61 11.98 27.37
CA ALA A 89 -4.05 12.13 27.61
C ALA A 89 -4.78 12.75 26.40
N ASN A 90 -4.20 13.79 25.77
CA ASN A 90 -4.78 14.41 24.58
C ASN A 90 -4.72 13.49 23.36
N ARG A 91 -3.63 12.71 23.20
CA ARG A 91 -3.53 11.70 22.13
C ARG A 91 -4.56 10.60 22.33
N GLN A 92 -4.68 10.07 23.54
CA GLN A 92 -5.67 9.05 23.92
C GLN A 92 -7.09 9.57 23.70
N ALA A 93 -7.43 10.77 24.16
CA ALA A 93 -8.75 11.37 23.99
C ALA A 93 -9.11 11.53 22.50
N TYR A 94 -8.15 11.96 21.68
CA TYR A 94 -8.37 12.06 20.24
C TYR A 94 -8.58 10.69 19.59
N ARG A 95 -7.80 9.67 19.96
CA ARG A 95 -7.98 8.30 19.46
C ARG A 95 -9.30 7.69 19.93
N GLN A 96 -9.68 7.89 21.18
CA GLN A 96 -10.95 7.45 21.74
C GLN A 96 -12.13 8.05 20.97
N LEU A 97 -12.11 9.36 20.70
CA LEU A 97 -13.13 10.01 19.86
C LEU A 97 -13.33 9.28 18.54
N LEU A 98 -12.24 9.00 17.82
CA LEU A 98 -12.29 8.33 16.51
C LEU A 98 -12.78 6.89 16.64
N LEU A 99 -12.20 6.12 17.57
CA LEU A 99 -12.39 4.67 17.69
C LEU A 99 -13.69 4.25 18.39
N THR A 100 -14.38 5.19 19.03
CA THR A 100 -15.69 4.97 19.66
C THR A 100 -16.83 5.63 18.89
N THR A 101 -16.58 6.06 17.64
CA THR A 101 -17.63 6.61 16.76
C THR A 101 -18.64 5.52 16.39
N PRO A 102 -19.91 5.61 16.80
CA PRO A 102 -20.90 4.59 16.51
C PRO A 102 -21.18 4.44 15.01
N GLY A 103 -21.23 3.21 14.51
CA GLY A 103 -21.54 2.92 13.10
C GLY A 103 -20.40 3.23 12.12
N LEU A 104 -19.20 3.55 12.63
CA LEU A 104 -18.02 3.76 11.79
C LEU A 104 -17.69 2.51 10.96
N GLY A 105 -18.02 1.34 11.49
CA GLY A 105 -17.86 0.05 10.82
C GLY A 105 -18.53 -0.06 9.46
N GLU A 106 -19.61 0.68 9.21
CA GLU A 106 -20.31 0.68 7.92
C GLU A 106 -19.42 1.14 6.75
N TYR A 107 -18.43 1.99 7.04
CA TYR A 107 -17.62 2.68 6.04
C TYR A 107 -16.12 2.41 6.17
N ILE A 108 -15.67 1.95 7.33
CA ILE A 108 -14.26 1.67 7.61
C ILE A 108 -14.08 0.18 7.86
N SER A 109 -13.24 -0.49 7.08
CA SER A 109 -12.90 -1.91 7.20
C SER A 109 -11.64 -2.18 8.01
N GLY A 110 -10.74 -1.21 8.10
CA GLY A 110 -9.52 -1.30 8.91
C GLY A 110 -9.10 0.03 9.49
N SER A 111 -8.37 0.00 10.59
CA SER A 111 -7.76 1.18 11.20
C SER A 111 -6.28 0.94 11.45
N ILE A 112 -5.40 1.79 10.90
CA ILE A 112 -3.96 1.69 11.14
C ILE A 112 -3.64 2.48 12.41
N LEU A 113 -3.06 1.81 13.39
CA LEU A 113 -2.70 2.37 14.68
C LEU A 113 -1.20 2.65 14.76
N PHE A 114 -0.84 3.59 15.62
CA PHE A 114 0.52 3.71 16.14
C PHE A 114 0.68 2.77 17.34
N GLU A 115 1.92 2.39 17.67
CA GLU A 115 2.21 1.42 18.73
C GLU A 115 1.60 1.82 20.08
N GLU A 116 1.71 3.10 20.47
CA GLU A 116 1.08 3.64 21.69
C GLU A 116 -0.43 3.34 21.70
N THR A 117 -1.14 3.59 20.59
CA THR A 117 -2.59 3.38 20.49
C THR A 117 -2.98 1.90 20.49
N LEU A 118 -2.15 1.00 19.94
CA LEU A 118 -2.43 -0.43 19.92
C LEU A 118 -2.52 -1.05 21.34
N TYR A 119 -1.77 -0.49 22.29
CA TYR A 119 -1.76 -0.92 23.69
C TYR A 119 -2.59 -0.03 24.61
N GLN A 120 -3.14 1.08 24.11
CA GLN A 120 -4.02 1.95 24.87
C GLN A 120 -5.45 1.40 25.01
N SER A 121 -6.14 1.96 25.99
CA SER A 121 -7.55 1.73 26.28
C SER A 121 -8.30 3.05 26.29
N THR A 122 -9.61 2.99 26.21
CA THR A 122 -10.50 4.09 26.54
C THR A 122 -10.36 4.47 28.03
N THR A 123 -10.86 5.65 28.40
CA THR A 123 -10.86 6.13 29.79
C THR A 123 -11.65 5.24 30.76
N ASP A 124 -12.60 4.45 30.27
CA ASP A 124 -13.37 3.44 31.02
C ASP A 124 -12.75 2.03 30.98
N GLY A 125 -11.54 1.88 30.39
CA GLY A 125 -10.71 0.67 30.51
C GLY A 125 -10.89 -0.36 29.39
N LYS A 126 -11.72 -0.10 28.38
CA LYS A 126 -11.88 -0.98 27.21
C LYS A 126 -10.71 -0.78 26.24
N LYS A 127 -10.08 -1.87 25.79
CA LYS A 127 -8.96 -1.75 24.84
C LYS A 127 -9.44 -1.16 23.51
N PHE A 128 -8.63 -0.31 22.89
CA PHE A 128 -8.97 0.26 21.57
C PHE A 128 -9.13 -0.81 20.48
N VAL A 129 -8.34 -1.88 20.55
CA VAL A 129 -8.49 -3.03 19.64
C VAL A 129 -9.85 -3.71 19.77
N ASP A 130 -10.46 -3.72 20.96
CA ASP A 130 -11.77 -4.31 21.18
C ASP A 130 -12.88 -3.36 20.70
N CYS A 131 -12.70 -2.03 20.86
CA CYS A 131 -13.61 -1.03 20.27
C CYS A 131 -13.71 -1.19 18.74
N LEU A 132 -12.55 -1.39 18.08
CA LEU A 132 -12.50 -1.63 16.64
C LEU A 132 -13.24 -2.92 16.25
N ARG A 133 -13.02 -4.02 16.97
CA ARG A 133 -13.66 -5.32 16.66
C ARG A 133 -15.18 -5.28 16.82
N ASP A 134 -15.69 -4.56 17.81
CA ASP A 134 -17.14 -4.42 18.02
C ASP A 134 -17.82 -3.68 16.85
N GLU A 135 -17.09 -2.79 16.18
CA GLU A 135 -17.52 -2.11 14.95
C GLU A 135 -17.12 -2.89 13.68
N ASN A 136 -16.66 -4.14 13.79
CA ASN A 136 -16.16 -4.96 12.67
C ASN A 136 -15.00 -4.30 11.88
N ILE A 137 -14.21 -3.46 12.54
CA ILE A 137 -13.05 -2.79 11.98
C ILE A 137 -11.79 -3.59 12.34
N MET A 138 -11.01 -3.95 11.33
CA MET A 138 -9.75 -4.68 11.52
C MET A 138 -8.71 -3.76 12.18
N PRO A 139 -8.02 -4.17 13.27
CA PRO A 139 -6.88 -3.43 13.78
C PRO A 139 -5.63 -3.67 12.91
N GLY A 140 -4.93 -2.60 12.55
CA GLY A 140 -3.65 -2.65 11.87
C GLY A 140 -2.60 -1.82 12.59
N ILE A 141 -1.33 -2.03 12.25
CA ILE A 141 -0.21 -1.43 12.97
C ILE A 141 0.84 -0.84 12.01
N LYS A 142 1.28 0.39 12.24
CA LYS A 142 2.49 0.92 11.60
C LYS A 142 3.73 0.27 12.21
N VAL A 143 4.56 -0.32 11.37
CA VAL A 143 5.75 -1.07 11.85
C VAL A 143 7.08 -0.48 11.39
N ASP A 144 7.08 0.43 10.41
CA ASP A 144 8.28 1.17 10.04
C ASP A 144 8.76 2.09 11.18
N LYS A 145 10.07 2.36 11.21
CA LYS A 145 10.72 3.26 12.17
C LYS A 145 11.06 4.61 11.53
N GLY A 146 10.34 5.00 10.49
CA GLY A 146 10.50 6.29 9.84
C GLY A 146 11.61 6.35 8.80
N LEU A 147 11.75 7.54 8.22
CA LEU A 147 12.68 7.86 7.15
C LEU A 147 13.95 8.46 7.71
N VAL A 148 15.08 8.12 7.09
CA VAL A 148 16.37 8.77 7.33
C VAL A 148 17.02 9.14 5.99
N PRO A 149 17.95 10.11 5.96
CA PRO A 149 18.68 10.47 4.75
C PRO A 149 19.36 9.25 4.13
N LEU A 150 19.24 9.09 2.81
CA LEU A 150 19.91 8.04 2.06
C LEU A 150 21.36 8.49 1.76
N PRO A 151 22.40 7.85 2.33
CA PRO A 151 23.78 8.26 2.11
C PRO A 151 24.16 8.17 0.63
N GLY A 152 24.88 9.18 0.13
CA GLY A 152 25.31 9.24 -1.27
C GLY A 152 24.20 9.60 -2.27
N SER A 153 23.01 9.97 -1.79
CA SER A 153 21.90 10.44 -2.62
C SER A 153 21.79 11.97 -2.64
N ASN A 154 20.97 12.51 -3.55
CA ASN A 154 20.65 13.92 -3.62
C ASN A 154 19.47 14.27 -2.70
N ASN A 155 19.68 14.30 -1.38
CA ASN A 155 18.62 14.54 -0.39
C ASN A 155 17.42 13.60 -0.52
N GLU A 156 17.66 12.35 -0.93
CA GLU A 156 16.65 11.29 -0.91
C GLU A 156 16.66 10.62 0.47
N SER A 157 15.65 9.78 0.73
CA SER A 157 15.51 9.10 2.02
C SER A 157 15.27 7.61 1.83
N TRP A 158 15.59 6.83 2.84
CA TRP A 158 15.20 5.42 2.94
C TRP A 158 14.54 5.17 4.30
N CYS A 159 13.80 4.06 4.39
CA CYS A 159 13.01 3.75 5.56
C CYS A 159 13.64 2.64 6.40
N GLN A 160 13.68 2.83 7.72
CA GLN A 160 14.24 1.88 8.68
C GLN A 160 13.15 1.06 9.38
N GLY A 161 13.54 -0.03 10.05
CA GLY A 161 12.64 -0.79 10.94
C GLY A 161 12.66 -2.31 10.78
N LEU A 162 13.51 -2.86 9.90
CA LEU A 162 13.60 -4.30 9.66
C LEU A 162 14.18 -5.06 10.86
N ASP A 163 15.09 -4.42 11.60
CA ASP A 163 15.68 -5.01 12.81
C ASP A 163 14.62 -5.29 13.87
N GLY A 164 14.52 -6.56 14.25
CA GLY A 164 13.52 -7.06 15.21
C GLY A 164 12.08 -7.07 14.67
N LEU A 165 11.84 -6.82 13.38
CA LEU A 165 10.49 -6.73 12.82
C LEU A 165 9.68 -8.02 12.99
N ALA A 166 10.30 -9.20 12.86
CA ALA A 166 9.60 -10.47 13.04
C ALA A 166 9.01 -10.60 14.45
N SER A 167 9.84 -10.41 15.48
CA SER A 167 9.40 -10.45 16.88
C SER A 167 8.33 -9.42 17.19
N ARG A 168 8.47 -8.19 16.67
CA ARG A 168 7.44 -7.14 16.83
C ARG A 168 6.13 -7.52 16.14
N SER A 169 6.20 -8.05 14.92
CA SER A 169 5.02 -8.48 14.15
C SER A 169 4.25 -9.59 14.86
N ALA A 170 4.96 -10.59 15.40
CA ALA A 170 4.35 -11.65 16.20
C ALA A 170 3.65 -11.08 17.46
N GLU A 171 4.25 -10.10 18.13
CA GLU A 171 3.64 -9.48 19.31
C GLU A 171 2.41 -8.64 18.95
N TYR A 172 2.48 -7.85 17.87
CA TYR A 172 1.32 -7.10 17.38
C TYR A 172 0.17 -8.01 16.96
N TYR A 173 0.48 -9.16 16.35
CA TYR A 173 -0.53 -10.16 16.01
C TYR A 173 -1.27 -10.69 17.26
N LYS A 174 -0.53 -11.01 18.33
CA LYS A 174 -1.11 -11.40 19.64
C LYS A 174 -1.97 -10.30 20.25
N GLN A 175 -1.53 -9.06 20.14
CA GLN A 175 -2.28 -7.89 20.61
C GLN A 175 -3.55 -7.61 19.80
N GLY A 176 -3.70 -8.24 18.62
CA GLY A 176 -4.92 -8.24 17.82
C GLY A 176 -4.80 -7.52 16.49
N ALA A 177 -3.61 -7.05 16.09
CA ALA A 177 -3.39 -6.56 14.74
C ALA A 177 -3.51 -7.70 13.72
N ARG A 178 -4.03 -7.42 12.53
CA ARG A 178 -4.14 -8.38 11.41
C ARG A 178 -3.53 -7.88 10.11
N PHE A 179 -3.15 -6.61 10.07
CA PHE A 179 -2.40 -6.05 8.97
C PHE A 179 -1.37 -5.05 9.48
N ALA A 180 -0.34 -4.82 8.68
CA ALA A 180 0.73 -3.89 8.99
C ALA A 180 0.81 -2.82 7.92
N LYS A 181 1.48 -1.71 8.23
CA LYS A 181 1.81 -0.66 7.28
C LYS A 181 3.28 -0.30 7.36
N TRP A 182 3.92 -0.18 6.20
CA TRP A 182 5.28 0.33 6.08
C TRP A 182 5.33 1.40 5.00
N ARG A 183 5.69 2.62 5.40
CA ARG A 183 5.82 3.75 4.48
C ARG A 183 7.27 4.00 4.08
N THR A 184 7.55 4.00 2.79
CA THR A 184 8.76 4.59 2.22
C THR A 184 8.40 5.74 1.29
N VAL A 185 9.38 6.57 0.91
CA VAL A 185 9.15 7.71 0.01
C VAL A 185 10.08 7.70 -1.18
N VAL A 186 9.58 8.25 -2.27
CA VAL A 186 10.34 8.52 -3.49
C VAL A 186 10.08 9.98 -3.87
N SER A 187 11.14 10.76 -4.08
CA SER A 187 11.05 12.20 -4.31
C SER A 187 11.37 12.53 -5.76
N ILE A 188 10.45 13.21 -6.45
CA ILE A 188 10.64 13.71 -7.83
C ILE A 188 11.58 14.94 -7.87
N PRO A 189 11.52 15.89 -6.92
CA PRO A 189 12.47 17.01 -6.92
C PRO A 189 13.91 16.61 -6.62
N CYS A 190 14.10 15.55 -5.82
CA CYS A 190 15.41 15.07 -5.40
C CYS A 190 16.00 14.02 -6.35
N GLY A 191 15.16 13.37 -7.16
CA GLY A 191 15.45 12.19 -7.95
C GLY A 191 14.15 11.67 -8.61
N PRO A 192 13.89 10.39 -8.82
CA PRO A 192 14.46 9.38 -7.99
C PRO A 192 15.68 8.76 -8.64
N SER A 193 16.76 8.66 -7.88
CA SER A 193 17.90 7.88 -8.30
C SER A 193 17.52 6.39 -8.35
N ALA A 194 18.20 5.63 -9.20
CA ALA A 194 18.03 4.17 -9.23
C ALA A 194 18.29 3.53 -7.85
N LEU A 195 19.19 4.13 -7.06
CA LEU A 195 19.46 3.70 -5.69
C LEU A 195 18.23 3.88 -4.80
N ALA A 196 17.62 5.07 -4.77
CA ALA A 196 16.46 5.34 -3.93
C ALA A 196 15.25 4.48 -4.31
N VAL A 197 14.99 4.28 -5.61
CA VAL A 197 13.93 3.38 -6.08
C VAL A 197 14.19 1.95 -5.61
N LYS A 198 15.42 1.46 -5.78
CA LYS A 198 15.81 0.11 -5.36
C LYS A 198 15.69 -0.07 -3.84
N GLU A 199 16.19 0.87 -3.04
CA GLU A 199 16.12 0.80 -1.58
C GLU A 199 14.67 0.82 -1.08
N ALA A 200 13.82 1.68 -1.66
CA ALA A 200 12.40 1.71 -1.37
C ALA A 200 11.73 0.35 -1.68
N ALA A 201 11.96 -0.20 -2.86
CA ALA A 201 11.36 -1.45 -3.30
C ALA A 201 11.88 -2.67 -2.51
N TRP A 202 13.19 -2.74 -2.27
CA TRP A 202 13.81 -3.83 -1.51
C TRP A 202 13.37 -3.84 -0.05
N GLY A 203 13.35 -2.66 0.61
CA GLY A 203 12.87 -2.52 1.98
C GLY A 203 11.42 -2.97 2.14
N LEU A 204 10.53 -2.52 1.24
CA LEU A 204 9.14 -2.93 1.22
C LEU A 204 8.97 -4.44 1.02
N ALA A 205 9.76 -5.06 0.14
CA ALA A 205 9.69 -6.49 -0.11
C ALA A 205 10.10 -7.33 1.10
N ARG A 206 11.18 -6.94 1.78
CA ARG A 206 11.64 -7.58 3.02
C ARG A 206 10.60 -7.44 4.13
N TYR A 207 10.05 -6.24 4.30
CA TYR A 207 8.97 -5.97 5.25
C TYR A 207 7.74 -6.87 4.97
N ALA A 208 7.31 -6.95 3.72
CA ALA A 208 6.11 -7.69 3.34
C ALA A 208 6.26 -9.19 3.62
N ALA A 209 7.40 -9.78 3.26
CA ALA A 209 7.70 -11.18 3.55
C ALA A 209 7.69 -11.48 5.06
N ILE A 210 8.35 -10.63 5.88
CA ILE A 210 8.37 -10.78 7.34
C ILE A 210 6.97 -10.65 7.93
N SER A 211 6.16 -9.71 7.44
CA SER A 211 4.80 -9.49 7.93
C SER A 211 3.91 -10.71 7.64
N GLN A 212 3.98 -11.25 6.43
CA GLN A 212 3.25 -12.45 6.03
C GLN A 212 3.63 -13.68 6.88
N ASP A 213 4.92 -13.87 7.15
CA ASP A 213 5.42 -14.96 7.99
C ASP A 213 4.94 -14.87 9.45
N ASN A 214 4.47 -13.69 9.87
CA ASN A 214 3.96 -13.41 11.21
C ASN A 214 2.45 -13.09 11.23
N GLY A 215 1.71 -13.47 10.19
CA GLY A 215 0.24 -13.39 10.15
C GLY A 215 -0.34 -11.99 9.94
N LEU A 216 0.47 -11.03 9.50
CA LEU A 216 0.02 -9.67 9.20
C LEU A 216 -0.01 -9.43 7.69
N VAL A 217 -1.17 -9.02 7.15
CA VAL A 217 -1.27 -8.54 5.76
C VAL A 217 -0.43 -7.27 5.62
N PRO A 218 0.60 -7.22 4.77
CA PRO A 218 1.38 -6.00 4.58
C PRO A 218 0.68 -5.02 3.65
N ILE A 219 0.52 -3.78 4.11
CA ILE A 219 0.24 -2.63 3.24
C ILE A 219 1.57 -2.09 2.73
N VAL A 220 1.77 -2.23 1.41
CA VAL A 220 2.97 -1.78 0.69
C VAL A 220 2.77 -0.33 0.23
N GLU A 221 3.48 0.61 0.85
CA GLU A 221 3.31 2.07 0.64
C GLU A 221 4.61 2.74 0.13
N PRO A 222 4.88 2.69 -1.19
CA PRO A 222 5.89 3.52 -1.84
C PRO A 222 5.28 4.89 -2.21
N GLU A 223 5.25 5.82 -1.27
CA GLU A 223 4.68 7.16 -1.53
C GLU A 223 5.61 7.97 -2.44
N ILE A 224 5.12 8.30 -3.64
CA ILE A 224 5.77 9.31 -4.48
C ILE A 224 5.31 10.67 -3.98
N LEU A 225 6.26 11.48 -3.52
CA LEU A 225 5.99 12.76 -2.89
C LEU A 225 5.37 13.75 -3.87
N LEU A 226 4.42 14.53 -3.36
CA LEU A 226 3.71 15.56 -4.12
C LEU A 226 4.57 16.81 -4.39
N ASP A 227 5.65 17.02 -3.64
CA ASP A 227 6.49 18.21 -3.71
C ASP A 227 7.05 18.46 -5.12
N GLY A 228 7.07 19.74 -5.55
CA GLY A 228 7.65 20.21 -6.82
C GLY A 228 6.64 20.67 -7.88
N ASP A 229 7.17 21.18 -9.00
CA ASP A 229 6.44 21.72 -10.18
C ASP A 229 6.43 20.72 -11.36
N HIS A 230 6.42 19.42 -11.06
CA HIS A 230 6.43 18.40 -12.10
C HIS A 230 5.02 18.17 -12.67
N SER A 231 4.94 17.83 -13.96
CA SER A 231 3.68 17.51 -14.62
C SER A 231 3.15 16.12 -14.21
N ILE A 232 1.87 15.85 -14.49
CA ILE A 232 1.26 14.54 -14.21
C ILE A 232 1.91 13.41 -15.03
N GLU A 233 2.40 13.69 -16.23
CA GLU A 233 3.14 12.74 -17.07
C GLU A 233 4.45 12.33 -16.40
N ARG A 234 5.16 13.29 -15.79
CA ARG A 234 6.38 12.99 -15.04
C ARG A 234 6.07 12.13 -13.81
N THR A 235 4.99 12.41 -13.10
CA THR A 235 4.52 11.55 -11.99
C THR A 235 4.21 10.14 -12.47
N LEU A 236 3.54 9.99 -13.62
CA LEU A 236 3.24 8.68 -14.22
C LEU A 236 4.52 7.91 -14.55
N GLU A 237 5.48 8.55 -15.22
CA GLU A 237 6.76 7.93 -15.58
C GLU A 237 7.49 7.39 -14.35
N VAL A 238 7.59 8.22 -13.31
CA VAL A 238 8.23 7.84 -12.05
C VAL A 238 7.46 6.73 -11.34
N ALA A 239 6.13 6.83 -11.28
CA ALA A 239 5.28 5.81 -10.68
C ALA A 239 5.39 4.46 -11.37
N GLU A 240 5.47 4.45 -12.70
CA GLU A 240 5.67 3.23 -13.46
C GLU A 240 7.01 2.56 -13.16
N CYS A 241 8.09 3.35 -13.01
CA CYS A 241 9.41 2.85 -12.65
C CYS A 241 9.40 2.26 -11.23
N VAL A 242 8.87 3.00 -10.25
CA VAL A 242 8.82 2.56 -8.85
C VAL A 242 8.01 1.29 -8.69
N TRP A 243 6.80 1.23 -9.26
CA TRP A 243 5.94 0.06 -9.12
C TRP A 243 6.47 -1.18 -9.85
N ALA A 244 7.23 -1.00 -10.94
CA ALA A 244 7.92 -2.12 -11.58
C ALA A 244 8.96 -2.76 -10.65
N GLU A 245 9.80 -1.95 -10.02
CA GLU A 245 10.83 -2.41 -9.06
C GLU A 245 10.20 -3.01 -7.80
N VAL A 246 9.13 -2.41 -7.28
CA VAL A 246 8.39 -2.94 -6.11
C VAL A 246 7.89 -4.35 -6.39
N PHE A 247 7.17 -4.59 -7.50
CA PHE A 247 6.68 -5.94 -7.80
C PHE A 247 7.80 -6.92 -8.15
N TYR A 248 8.87 -6.46 -8.81
CA TYR A 248 10.05 -7.28 -9.02
C TYR A 248 10.61 -7.80 -7.70
N TYR A 249 10.88 -6.92 -6.73
CA TYR A 249 11.46 -7.34 -5.46
C TYR A 249 10.48 -8.06 -4.52
N LEU A 250 9.18 -7.76 -4.56
CA LEU A 250 8.16 -8.55 -3.87
C LEU A 250 8.20 -10.01 -4.35
N ALA A 251 8.30 -10.22 -5.67
CA ALA A 251 8.45 -11.57 -6.24
C ALA A 251 9.77 -12.23 -5.83
N GLN A 252 10.90 -11.50 -5.86
CA GLN A 252 12.21 -12.02 -5.42
C GLN A 252 12.22 -12.43 -3.93
N ASN A 253 11.37 -11.82 -3.10
CA ASN A 253 11.22 -12.16 -1.69
C ASN A 253 10.09 -13.16 -1.42
N ASN A 254 9.54 -13.80 -2.46
CA ASN A 254 8.45 -14.78 -2.36
C ASN A 254 7.22 -14.24 -1.60
N VAL A 255 6.86 -12.98 -1.82
CA VAL A 255 5.66 -12.39 -1.22
C VAL A 255 4.42 -12.87 -1.99
N MET A 256 3.41 -13.35 -1.27
CA MET A 256 2.13 -13.78 -1.84
C MET A 256 1.24 -12.56 -2.11
N PHE A 257 0.95 -12.26 -3.37
CA PHE A 257 0.23 -11.04 -3.76
C PHE A 257 -1.25 -11.05 -3.35
N GLU A 258 -1.86 -12.22 -3.21
CA GLU A 258 -3.24 -12.38 -2.74
C GLU A 258 -3.41 -11.97 -1.26
N GLY A 259 -2.30 -11.91 -0.51
CA GLY A 259 -2.26 -11.54 0.89
C GLY A 259 -1.52 -10.22 1.14
N ILE A 260 -1.50 -9.30 0.18
CA ILE A 260 -1.03 -7.91 0.38
C ILE A 260 -2.14 -6.90 0.08
N LEU A 261 -1.93 -5.66 0.51
CA LEU A 261 -2.66 -4.50 0.03
C LEU A 261 -1.66 -3.45 -0.44
N LEU A 262 -2.03 -2.62 -1.41
CA LEU A 262 -1.17 -1.52 -1.86
C LEU A 262 -1.71 -0.20 -1.32
N LYS A 263 -0.81 0.72 -0.98
CA LYS A 263 -1.15 2.10 -0.63
C LYS A 263 -0.31 3.06 -1.49
N PRO A 264 -0.66 3.20 -2.78
CA PRO A 264 -0.02 4.18 -3.67
C PRO A 264 -0.48 5.60 -3.37
N SER A 265 0.34 6.59 -3.76
CA SER A 265 -0.15 7.92 -4.09
C SER A 265 -0.95 7.88 -5.40
N MET A 266 -1.96 8.74 -5.52
CA MET A 266 -2.59 8.99 -6.82
C MET A 266 -1.57 9.67 -7.76
N VAL A 267 -1.71 9.45 -9.06
CA VAL A 267 -0.88 10.12 -10.07
C VAL A 267 -1.45 11.52 -10.30
N THR A 268 -0.82 12.52 -9.71
CA THR A 268 -1.20 13.93 -9.80
C THR A 268 -0.04 14.78 -10.31
N PRO A 269 -0.28 16.00 -10.82
CA PRO A 269 0.77 17.01 -10.91
C PRO A 269 1.35 17.31 -9.52
N GLY A 270 2.58 17.83 -9.49
CA GLY A 270 3.20 18.29 -8.26
C GLY A 270 2.43 19.44 -7.61
N ALA A 271 2.56 19.60 -6.29
CA ALA A 271 1.83 20.62 -5.52
C ALA A 271 2.11 22.06 -5.98
N GLU A 272 3.29 22.30 -6.55
CA GLU A 272 3.71 23.62 -7.04
C GLU A 272 3.39 23.78 -8.53
N HIS A 273 2.79 22.77 -9.16
CA HIS A 273 2.44 22.82 -10.58
C HIS A 273 1.33 23.81 -10.86
N LYS A 274 1.55 24.67 -11.88
CA LYS A 274 0.63 25.77 -12.22
C LYS A 274 -0.78 25.29 -12.58
N HIS A 275 -0.88 24.11 -13.18
CA HIS A 275 -2.15 23.55 -13.64
C HIS A 275 -2.57 22.38 -12.74
N ARG A 276 -3.75 22.50 -12.14
CA ARG A 276 -4.38 21.37 -11.45
C ARG A 276 -5.03 20.46 -12.48
N ALA A 277 -4.92 19.15 -12.28
CA ALA A 277 -5.64 18.15 -13.06
C ALA A 277 -7.06 17.96 -12.52
N SER A 278 -8.02 17.68 -13.39
CA SER A 278 -9.37 17.29 -12.97
C SER A 278 -9.37 15.88 -12.38
N PRO A 279 -10.40 15.50 -11.60
CA PRO A 279 -10.54 14.13 -11.08
C PRO A 279 -10.50 13.05 -12.17
N GLU A 280 -11.08 13.31 -13.33
CA GLU A 280 -11.12 12.39 -14.47
C GLU A 280 -9.72 12.15 -15.03
N THR A 281 -8.92 13.23 -15.19
CA THR A 281 -7.53 13.13 -15.63
C THR A 281 -6.66 12.40 -14.60
N ILE A 282 -6.84 12.69 -13.31
CA ILE A 282 -6.12 11.99 -12.23
C ILE A 282 -6.48 10.50 -12.25
N ALA A 283 -7.77 10.17 -12.40
CA ALA A 283 -8.23 8.79 -12.50
C ALA A 283 -7.65 8.06 -13.71
N GLU A 284 -7.65 8.68 -14.89
CA GLU A 284 -7.08 8.10 -16.11
C GLU A 284 -5.61 7.72 -15.89
N PHE A 285 -4.79 8.67 -15.46
CA PHE A 285 -3.35 8.47 -15.26
C PHE A 285 -3.06 7.45 -14.15
N THR A 286 -3.82 7.51 -13.06
CA THR A 286 -3.65 6.59 -11.93
C THR A 286 -4.03 5.17 -12.32
N LEU A 287 -5.18 4.95 -12.95
CA LEU A 287 -5.60 3.62 -13.39
C LEU A 287 -4.70 3.08 -14.51
N LYS A 288 -4.17 3.94 -15.38
CA LYS A 288 -3.19 3.56 -16.41
C LYS A 288 -1.91 3.02 -15.77
N MET A 289 -1.39 3.68 -14.73
CA MET A 289 -0.24 3.19 -13.95
C MET A 289 -0.53 1.81 -13.36
N LEU A 290 -1.66 1.66 -12.66
CA LEU A 290 -2.03 0.39 -12.04
C LEU A 290 -2.14 -0.75 -13.07
N LYS A 291 -2.85 -0.52 -14.18
CA LYS A 291 -3.01 -1.48 -15.29
C LYS A 291 -1.69 -1.92 -15.92
N ARG A 292 -0.66 -1.09 -15.88
CA ARG A 292 0.65 -1.41 -16.44
C ARG A 292 1.58 -2.14 -15.47
N ARG A 293 1.37 -1.99 -14.15
CA ARG A 293 2.38 -2.40 -13.15
C ARG A 293 1.87 -3.33 -12.05
N VAL A 294 0.56 -3.36 -11.81
CA VAL A 294 -0.01 -4.12 -10.70
C VAL A 294 -0.64 -5.43 -11.21
N PRO A 295 -0.30 -6.60 -10.67
CA PRO A 295 -0.98 -7.85 -10.99
C PRO A 295 -2.42 -7.90 -10.45
N PRO A 296 -3.38 -8.48 -11.18
CA PRO A 296 -4.77 -8.67 -10.70
C PRO A 296 -4.93 -9.55 -9.45
N SER A 297 -3.89 -10.28 -9.03
CA SER A 297 -3.94 -11.09 -7.81
C SER A 297 -3.98 -10.28 -6.52
N VAL A 298 -3.59 -9.00 -6.58
CA VAL A 298 -3.71 -8.08 -5.44
C VAL A 298 -5.19 -7.82 -5.12
N PRO A 299 -5.66 -8.01 -3.90
CA PRO A 299 -7.09 -7.83 -3.58
C PRO A 299 -7.54 -6.35 -3.57
N GLY A 300 -6.69 -5.43 -3.09
CA GLY A 300 -7.09 -4.04 -2.90
C GLY A 300 -5.99 -2.99 -3.04
N ILE A 301 -6.38 -1.83 -3.57
CA ILE A 301 -5.58 -0.61 -3.72
C ILE A 301 -6.20 0.45 -2.82
N MET A 302 -5.53 0.76 -1.72
CA MET A 302 -6.03 1.61 -0.63
C MET A 302 -5.28 2.94 -0.67
N PHE A 303 -5.70 3.86 -1.54
CA PHE A 303 -4.96 5.10 -1.83
C PHE A 303 -4.66 5.92 -0.57
N LEU A 304 -3.44 6.47 -0.47
CA LEU A 304 -3.17 7.56 0.45
C LEU A 304 -3.73 8.87 -0.10
N SER A 305 -4.18 9.77 0.78
CA SER A 305 -4.69 11.08 0.36
C SER A 305 -3.57 12.08 0.03
N GLY A 306 -2.35 11.85 0.53
CA GLY A 306 -1.25 12.80 0.38
C GLY A 306 -1.62 14.17 0.94
N GLY A 307 -1.29 15.23 0.20
CA GLY A 307 -1.64 16.63 0.51
C GLY A 307 -3.00 17.11 -0.02
N GLN A 308 -3.81 16.24 -0.60
CA GLN A 308 -5.13 16.60 -1.14
C GLN A 308 -6.08 17.05 -0.02
N SER A 309 -7.05 17.91 -0.34
CA SER A 309 -8.18 18.21 0.54
C SER A 309 -9.06 16.97 0.81
N GLU A 310 -9.98 17.07 1.78
CA GLU A 310 -10.93 15.97 2.06
C GLU A 310 -11.84 15.72 0.84
N VAL A 311 -12.27 16.79 0.16
CA VAL A 311 -13.13 16.71 -1.02
C VAL A 311 -12.37 16.24 -2.26
N GLU A 312 -11.18 16.77 -2.53
CA GLU A 312 -10.36 16.34 -3.68
C GLU A 312 -10.04 14.84 -3.61
N ALA A 313 -9.67 14.33 -2.43
CA ALA A 313 -9.38 12.92 -2.23
C ALA A 313 -10.63 12.03 -2.49
N THR A 314 -11.82 12.54 -2.14
CA THR A 314 -13.10 11.85 -2.37
C THR A 314 -13.46 11.85 -3.86
N LEU A 315 -13.36 13.00 -4.53
CA LEU A 315 -13.67 13.16 -5.96
C LEU A 315 -12.74 12.32 -6.85
N ASN A 316 -11.44 12.30 -6.55
CA ASN A 316 -10.48 11.51 -7.31
C ASN A 316 -10.73 10.00 -7.14
N LEU A 317 -11.04 9.55 -5.93
CA LEU A 317 -11.43 8.16 -5.68
C LEU A 317 -12.72 7.80 -6.42
N HIS A 318 -13.71 8.70 -6.40
CA HIS A 318 -14.96 8.53 -7.12
C HIS A 318 -14.75 8.36 -8.62
N ALA A 319 -13.94 9.23 -9.23
CA ALA A 319 -13.59 9.18 -10.65
C ALA A 319 -12.91 7.85 -11.03
N MET A 320 -12.02 7.33 -10.18
CA MET A 320 -11.37 6.01 -10.42
C MET A 320 -12.36 4.83 -10.38
N ASN A 321 -13.45 4.96 -9.64
CA ASN A 321 -14.47 3.92 -9.52
C ASN A 321 -15.64 4.07 -10.52
N GLN A 322 -15.55 5.01 -11.48
CA GLN A 322 -16.49 5.10 -12.60
C GLN A 322 -16.26 4.04 -13.69
N SER A 323 -15.17 3.27 -13.59
CA SER A 323 -14.87 2.18 -14.52
C SER A 323 -14.55 0.88 -13.77
N PRO A 324 -14.81 -0.30 -14.36
CA PRO A 324 -14.44 -1.56 -13.74
C PRO A 324 -12.93 -1.67 -13.53
N ASN A 325 -12.55 -2.09 -12.32
CA ASN A 325 -11.16 -2.34 -11.94
C ASN A 325 -11.00 -3.83 -11.57
N PRO A 326 -9.86 -4.47 -11.91
CA PRO A 326 -9.58 -5.83 -11.49
C PRO A 326 -9.23 -5.94 -9.99
N TRP A 327 -8.96 -4.80 -9.35
CA TRP A 327 -8.71 -4.68 -7.91
C TRP A 327 -9.84 -3.90 -7.25
N HIS A 328 -9.97 -4.07 -5.93
CA HIS A 328 -10.80 -3.18 -5.12
C HIS A 328 -10.09 -1.82 -4.94
N VAL A 329 -10.56 -0.77 -5.62
CA VAL A 329 -9.99 0.58 -5.52
C VAL A 329 -10.70 1.37 -4.43
N SER A 330 -10.01 1.62 -3.32
CA SER A 330 -10.55 2.24 -2.11
C SER A 330 -9.52 3.21 -1.49
N PHE A 331 -9.70 3.56 -0.21
CA PHE A 331 -8.95 4.59 0.48
C PHE A 331 -8.23 4.05 1.72
N SER A 332 -7.09 4.65 2.05
CA SER A 332 -6.41 4.57 3.35
C SER A 332 -6.02 5.98 3.78
N TYR A 333 -6.99 6.71 4.31
CA TYR A 333 -6.90 8.15 4.50
C TYR A 333 -6.63 8.53 5.94
N ALA A 334 -5.69 9.47 6.11
CA ALA A 334 -5.42 10.12 7.38
C ALA A 334 -6.07 11.51 7.38
N ARG A 335 -5.35 12.52 6.88
CA ARG A 335 -5.84 13.91 6.80
C ARG A 335 -7.22 14.03 6.14
N ALA A 336 -7.47 13.29 5.05
CA ALA A 336 -8.74 13.32 4.32
C ALA A 336 -9.96 12.77 5.07
N LEU A 337 -9.76 12.13 6.24
CA LEU A 337 -10.83 11.68 7.14
C LEU A 337 -10.85 12.42 8.49
N GLN A 338 -9.79 13.17 8.81
CA GLN A 338 -9.53 13.65 10.18
C GLN A 338 -9.50 15.17 10.31
N ASN A 339 -9.33 15.93 9.23
CA ASN A 339 -9.08 17.37 9.33
C ASN A 339 -10.31 18.12 9.85
N SER A 340 -11.49 17.85 9.31
CA SER A 340 -12.75 18.43 9.80
C SER A 340 -13.08 17.93 11.20
N VAL A 341 -12.72 16.69 11.54
CA VAL A 341 -12.92 16.10 12.88
C VAL A 341 -12.14 16.87 13.93
N LEU A 342 -10.83 17.08 13.73
CA LEU A 342 -9.97 17.83 14.65
C LEU A 342 -10.48 19.25 14.87
N LYS A 343 -10.84 19.95 13.80
CA LYS A 343 -11.35 21.33 13.86
C LYS A 343 -12.70 21.44 14.56
N THR A 344 -13.55 20.42 14.43
CA THR A 344 -14.85 20.36 15.12
C THR A 344 -14.64 20.06 16.60
N TRP A 345 -13.74 19.13 16.93
CA TRP A 345 -13.47 18.72 18.30
C TRP A 345 -12.85 19.85 19.14
N GLN A 346 -11.80 20.51 18.63
CA GLN A 346 -11.03 21.55 19.34
C GLN A 346 -10.50 21.13 20.73
N GLY A 347 -10.40 19.82 20.99
CA GLY A 347 -9.99 19.32 22.29
C GLY A 347 -11.06 19.35 23.38
N ARG A 348 -12.31 19.67 23.03
CA ARG A 348 -13.37 19.91 24.00
C ARG A 348 -14.29 18.70 24.15
N PRO A 349 -14.53 18.18 25.37
CA PRO A 349 -15.41 17.04 25.59
C PRO A 349 -16.84 17.24 25.04
N GLU A 350 -17.38 18.45 25.14
CA GLU A 350 -18.71 18.80 24.65
C GLU A 350 -18.85 18.70 23.12
N ASN A 351 -17.73 18.70 22.38
CA ASN A 351 -17.72 18.62 20.92
C ASN A 351 -17.51 17.20 20.38
N VAL A 352 -17.36 16.18 21.24
CA VAL A 352 -17.07 14.81 20.82
C VAL A 352 -18.13 14.29 19.84
N GLU A 353 -19.42 14.40 20.18
CA GLU A 353 -20.50 13.92 19.31
C GLU A 353 -20.51 14.62 17.95
N ALA A 354 -20.32 15.95 17.93
CA ALA A 354 -20.25 16.72 16.70
C ALA A 354 -19.06 16.29 15.82
N ALA A 355 -17.91 16.04 16.43
CA ALA A 355 -16.71 15.58 15.72
C ALA A 355 -16.84 14.14 15.20
N GLN A 356 -17.48 13.24 15.96
CA GLN A 356 -17.82 11.89 15.51
C GLN A 356 -18.78 11.91 14.31
N LYS A 357 -19.78 12.81 14.34
CA LYS A 357 -20.66 13.03 13.18
C LYS A 357 -19.89 13.53 11.96
N ALA A 358 -18.93 14.44 12.15
CA ALA A 358 -18.05 14.90 11.07
C ALA A 358 -17.21 13.75 10.47
N LEU A 359 -16.71 12.83 11.31
CA LEU A 359 -16.00 11.64 10.85
C LEU A 359 -16.92 10.76 10.00
N LEU A 360 -18.14 10.47 10.46
CA LEU A 360 -19.11 9.66 9.71
C LEU A 360 -19.46 10.29 8.36
N VAL A 361 -19.63 11.60 8.30
CA VAL A 361 -19.88 12.31 7.03
C VAL A 361 -18.74 12.07 6.04
N ARG A 362 -17.47 12.16 6.47
CA ARG A 362 -16.33 11.89 5.60
C ARG A 362 -16.16 10.40 5.27
N ALA A 363 -16.40 9.52 6.23
CA ALA A 363 -16.32 8.07 6.00
C ALA A 363 -17.38 7.63 4.98
N LYS A 364 -18.61 8.11 5.11
CA LYS A 364 -19.72 7.87 4.16
C LYS A 364 -19.43 8.45 2.78
N ALA A 365 -18.90 9.67 2.69
CA ALA A 365 -18.52 10.27 1.41
C ALA A 365 -17.50 9.40 0.65
N ASN A 366 -16.45 8.94 1.35
CA ASN A 366 -15.43 8.07 0.77
C ASN A 366 -15.95 6.65 0.45
N SER A 367 -16.88 6.13 1.26
CA SER A 367 -17.61 4.89 0.96
C SER A 367 -18.41 5.00 -0.35
N LEU A 368 -19.18 6.08 -0.52
CA LEU A 368 -19.90 6.34 -1.76
C LEU A 368 -18.96 6.57 -2.94
N ALA A 369 -17.80 7.20 -2.73
CA ALA A 369 -16.78 7.37 -3.76
C ALA A 369 -16.20 6.02 -4.19
N GLN A 370 -15.90 5.12 -3.26
CA GLN A 370 -15.49 3.74 -3.54
C GLN A 370 -16.53 3.02 -4.41
N LEU A 371 -17.82 3.21 -4.12
CA LEU A 371 -18.91 2.61 -4.90
C LEU A 371 -19.20 3.32 -6.22
N GLY A 372 -18.50 4.43 -6.54
CA GLY A 372 -18.77 5.24 -7.73
C GLY A 372 -20.09 6.01 -7.67
N ARG A 373 -20.63 6.28 -6.48
CA ARG A 373 -21.97 6.86 -6.24
C ARG A 373 -21.98 8.18 -5.48
N TYR A 374 -20.80 8.78 -5.27
CA TYR A 374 -20.69 10.06 -4.59
C TYR A 374 -21.13 11.21 -5.51
N THR A 375 -21.98 12.10 -5.01
CA THR A 375 -22.59 13.19 -5.80
C THR A 375 -21.96 14.56 -5.56
N GLY A 376 -21.14 14.73 -4.51
CA GLY A 376 -20.49 16.01 -4.19
C GLY A 376 -21.42 17.07 -3.59
N GLU A 377 -22.67 16.73 -3.27
CA GLU A 377 -23.63 17.64 -2.63
C GLU A 377 -23.28 17.88 -1.14
N ASP A 378 -23.57 19.08 -0.63
CA ASP A 378 -23.42 19.49 0.78
C ASP A 378 -21.99 19.52 1.37
N GLU A 379 -20.98 19.80 0.54
CA GLU A 379 -19.59 19.94 1.00
C GLU A 379 -19.26 21.32 1.59
N SER A 380 -18.73 21.34 2.83
CA SER A 380 -18.28 22.57 3.50
C SER A 380 -17.04 23.17 2.82
N ASP A 381 -16.87 24.48 2.93
CA ASP A 381 -15.70 25.17 2.36
C ASP A 381 -14.39 24.76 3.05
N GLU A 382 -14.46 24.38 4.32
CA GLU A 382 -13.34 23.83 5.07
C GLU A 382 -12.84 22.51 4.49
N ALA A 383 -13.75 21.62 4.08
CA ALA A 383 -13.42 20.31 3.52
C ALA A 383 -12.75 20.42 2.13
N LYS A 384 -13.00 21.52 1.41
CA LYS A 384 -12.42 21.84 0.09
C LYS A 384 -10.99 22.39 0.15
N LYS A 385 -10.51 22.84 1.32
CA LYS A 385 -9.17 23.44 1.46
C LYS A 385 -8.07 22.37 1.38
N GLY A 386 -7.12 22.55 0.46
CA GLY A 386 -5.95 21.68 0.30
C GLY A 386 -5.11 21.58 1.57
N MET A 387 -4.47 20.43 1.78
CA MET A 387 -3.77 20.10 3.04
C MET A 387 -2.27 19.87 2.85
N PHE A 388 -1.72 20.27 1.70
CA PHE A 388 -0.31 20.14 1.38
C PHE A 388 0.55 20.98 2.32
N VAL A 389 1.66 20.39 2.76
CA VAL A 389 2.70 21.04 3.54
C VAL A 389 4.03 20.63 2.91
N LYS A 390 4.80 21.60 2.40
CA LYS A 390 6.09 21.35 1.77
C LYS A 390 7.04 20.66 2.76
N GLY A 391 7.67 19.57 2.33
CA GLY A 391 8.60 18.80 3.16
C GLY A 391 7.94 18.11 4.37
N TYR A 392 6.67 17.72 4.28
CA TYR A 392 5.97 17.06 5.39
C TYR A 392 6.63 15.72 5.79
N THR A 393 6.95 15.59 7.07
CA THR A 393 7.52 14.37 7.67
C THR A 393 6.58 13.79 8.75
N TYR A 394 6.34 12.47 8.67
CA TYR A 394 5.47 11.68 9.55
C TYR A 394 6.13 11.24 10.86
#